data_AF-A0A2V8RXB0-F1
#
_entry.id   AF-A0A2V8RXB0-F1
#
_cell.length_a   1.000
_cell.length_b   1.000
_cell.length_c   1.000
_cell.angle_alpha   90.00
_cell.angle_beta   90.00
_cell.angle_gamma   90.00
#
_symmetry.space_group_name_H-M   'P 1'
#
loop_
_entity.id
_entity.type
_entity.pdbx_description
1 polymer ?
#
loop_
_entity_poly.entity_id
_entity_poly.type
_entity_poly.pdbx_seq_one_letter_code
_entity_poly.pdbx_strand_id
1 'polypeptide(L)'
;MEKLDMGRFVLALLVVSFFSQSDVVMRRSNGCPLSSGGSECKPCLRPGSEPGKETYNKSPDVTEITLEKSELHIPPRKENEPRPVFSDELMVGVTVTAEDPEGDVLTYNYTISGGRIVGTGKKVSWSLNGLQPGTYTITAGVDDGCGVCGKTKSETITVIQD
;
A
#
# COMPACT_ATOMS: atom_id res chain seq x y z
N MET A 1 55.27 -18.04 25.76
CA MET A 1 55.25 -19.35 25.09
C MET A 1 54.07 -20.10 25.64
N GLU A 2 52.98 -20.20 24.89
CA GLU A 2 52.13 -21.38 24.90
C GLU A 2 51.37 -21.37 23.58
N LYS A 3 51.74 -22.33 22.74
CA LYS A 3 51.07 -22.71 21.50
C LYS A 3 49.84 -23.51 21.91
N LEU A 4 48.67 -23.11 21.41
CA LEU A 4 47.57 -24.02 21.15
C LEU A 4 46.96 -23.59 19.82
N ASP A 5 47.43 -24.25 18.77
CA ASP A 5 46.81 -24.30 17.46
C ASP A 5 45.98 -25.59 17.35
N MET A 6 45.03 -25.55 16.42
CA MET A 6 44.28 -26.64 15.80
C MET A 6 43.05 -27.18 16.54
N GLY A 7 41.90 -26.72 16.05
CA GLY A 7 41.15 -27.64 15.21
C GLY A 7 39.63 -27.59 15.35
N ARG A 8 38.99 -27.26 14.22
CA ARG A 8 37.58 -27.46 13.86
C ARG A 8 36.59 -26.41 14.35
N PHE A 9 36.45 -25.35 13.55
CA PHE A 9 35.14 -24.73 13.37
C PHE A 9 34.69 -24.93 11.94
N VAL A 10 33.61 -25.71 11.84
CA VAL A 10 32.85 -26.02 10.64
C VAL A 10 32.45 -24.70 9.98
N LEU A 11 32.72 -24.59 8.68
CA LEU A 11 32.26 -23.53 7.81
C LEU A 11 30.73 -23.56 7.79
N ALA A 12 30.08 -22.79 8.65
CA ALA A 12 28.65 -22.56 8.58
C ALA A 12 28.38 -21.63 7.40
N LEU A 13 28.02 -22.22 6.26
CA LEU A 13 27.33 -21.51 5.18
C LEU A 13 26.06 -20.88 5.78
N LEU A 14 26.10 -19.56 6.01
CA LEU A 14 24.92 -18.76 6.30
C LEU A 14 24.09 -18.71 5.01
N VAL A 15 23.20 -19.69 4.85
CA VAL A 15 22.09 -19.61 3.91
C VAL A 15 21.17 -18.54 4.48
N VAL A 16 21.25 -17.31 3.94
CA VAL A 16 20.22 -16.29 4.14
C VAL A 16 18.95 -16.85 3.51
N SER A 17 18.16 -17.51 4.35
CA SER A 17 16.87 -18.04 3.97
C SER A 17 15.93 -16.85 3.85
N PHE A 18 15.57 -16.50 2.61
CA PHE A 18 14.41 -15.67 2.32
C PHE A 18 13.19 -16.39 2.89
N PHE A 19 12.69 -15.92 4.04
CA PHE A 19 11.37 -16.33 4.52
C PHE A 19 10.31 -15.63 3.66
N SER A 20 9.92 -16.28 2.57
CA SER A 20 8.60 -16.06 1.97
C SER A 20 7.57 -16.63 2.92
N GLN A 21 6.79 -15.78 3.60
CA GLN A 21 5.63 -16.23 4.35
C GLN A 21 4.51 -16.58 3.36
N SER A 22 4.50 -17.84 2.94
CA SER A 22 3.30 -18.49 2.45
C SER A 22 3.08 -19.71 3.34
N ASP A 23 1.82 -19.97 3.68
CA ASP A 23 1.31 -21.10 4.47
C ASP A 23 1.03 -20.83 5.96
N VAL A 24 0.01 -19.98 6.18
CA VAL A 24 -0.93 -20.19 7.29
C VAL A 24 -2.14 -20.96 6.74
N VAL A 25 -2.17 -22.28 6.96
CA VAL A 25 -3.39 -23.08 6.83
C VAL A 25 -4.30 -22.74 8.02
N MET A 26 -5.23 -21.82 7.82
CA MET A 26 -6.37 -21.57 8.70
C MET A 26 -7.64 -22.17 8.10
N ARG A 27 -8.47 -22.68 8.99
CA ARG A 27 -9.54 -23.66 8.74
C ARG A 27 -10.70 -23.08 7.95
N ARG A 28 -11.35 -23.94 7.15
CA ARG A 28 -12.58 -23.68 6.39
C ARG A 28 -13.68 -23.06 7.27
N SER A 29 -13.93 -21.78 7.08
CA SER A 29 -15.26 -21.18 7.15
C SER A 29 -15.67 -20.84 5.72
N ASN A 30 -16.97 -20.97 5.40
CA ASN A 30 -17.54 -20.85 4.05
C ASN A 30 -17.36 -19.46 3.39
N GLY A 31 -16.14 -19.13 2.98
CA GLY A 31 -15.78 -17.95 2.19
C GLY A 31 -15.15 -18.37 0.86
N CYS A 32 -15.38 -17.59 -0.18
CA CYS A 32 -14.94 -17.81 -1.57
C CYS A 32 -13.49 -18.35 -1.67
N PRO A 33 -13.22 -19.29 -2.59
CA PRO A 33 -11.86 -19.79 -2.79
C PRO A 33 -11.00 -18.68 -3.38
N LEU A 34 -9.94 -18.30 -2.67
CA LEU A 34 -8.88 -17.45 -3.19
C LEU A 34 -8.17 -18.22 -4.32
N SER A 35 -8.56 -17.95 -5.56
CA SER A 35 -7.86 -18.41 -6.75
C SER A 35 -6.64 -17.52 -6.97
N SER A 36 -5.47 -18.14 -6.98
CA SER A 36 -4.16 -17.60 -7.32
C SER A 36 -4.15 -16.74 -8.60
N GLY A 37 -3.49 -15.58 -8.51
CA GLY A 37 -2.75 -14.94 -9.60
C GLY A 37 -3.55 -14.48 -10.82
N GLY A 38 -4.15 -13.29 -10.73
CA GLY A 38 -4.67 -12.58 -11.90
C GLY A 38 -5.39 -11.30 -11.48
N SER A 39 -4.95 -10.17 -11.99
CA SER A 39 -5.56 -8.84 -11.87
C SER A 39 -6.88 -8.72 -12.65
N GLU A 40 -7.67 -9.79 -12.69
CA GLU A 40 -8.94 -9.81 -13.39
C GLU A 40 -10.04 -9.57 -12.38
N CYS A 41 -10.75 -8.47 -12.58
CA CYS A 41 -11.93 -8.12 -11.82
C CYS A 41 -12.99 -9.18 -11.99
N LYS A 42 -13.08 -10.07 -11.00
CA LYS A 42 -14.04 -11.15 -11.02
C LYS A 42 -15.32 -10.70 -10.32
N PRO A 43 -16.47 -10.82 -11.00
CA PRO A 43 -17.75 -10.97 -10.35
C PRO A 43 -17.69 -11.78 -9.06
N CYS A 44 -18.06 -11.20 -7.93
CA CYS A 44 -18.36 -11.97 -6.74
C CYS A 44 -19.86 -11.93 -6.47
N LEU A 45 -20.37 -13.04 -5.94
CA LEU A 45 -21.78 -13.20 -5.63
C LEU A 45 -22.04 -12.81 -4.17
N ARG A 46 -23.11 -12.05 -3.95
CA ARG A 46 -23.67 -11.79 -2.63
C ARG A 46 -24.68 -12.88 -2.28
N PRO A 47 -24.65 -13.44 -1.06
CA PRO A 47 -25.68 -14.35 -0.60
C PRO A 47 -27.06 -13.67 -0.61
N GLY A 48 -28.04 -14.33 -1.20
CA GLY A 48 -29.43 -13.90 -1.13
C GLY A 48 -30.06 -14.16 0.23
N SER A 49 -31.25 -13.56 0.47
CA SER A 49 -32.06 -13.86 1.65
C SER A 49 -32.60 -15.31 1.66
N GLU A 50 -32.60 -15.96 0.50
CA GLU A 50 -33.04 -17.34 0.28
C GLU A 50 -31.97 -18.10 -0.54
N PRO A 51 -31.84 -19.42 -0.38
CA PRO A 51 -30.95 -20.24 -1.20
C PRO A 51 -31.27 -20.10 -2.70
N GLY A 52 -30.26 -19.85 -3.54
CA GLY A 52 -30.42 -19.72 -4.99
C GLY A 52 -30.90 -18.35 -5.50
N LYS A 53 -30.91 -17.32 -4.62
CA LYS A 53 -31.19 -15.91 -4.98
C LYS A 53 -29.96 -15.02 -4.78
N GLU A 54 -28.80 -15.51 -5.17
CA GLU A 54 -27.58 -14.72 -5.13
C GLU A 54 -27.69 -13.49 -6.04
N THR A 55 -27.21 -12.35 -5.58
CA THR A 55 -27.08 -11.14 -6.39
C THR A 55 -25.63 -10.88 -6.74
N TYR A 56 -25.38 -10.06 -7.76
CA TYR A 56 -24.04 -9.66 -8.16
C TYR A 56 -23.57 -8.47 -7.33
N ASN A 57 -22.33 -8.49 -6.82
CA ASN A 57 -21.75 -7.33 -6.13
C ASN A 57 -21.25 -6.28 -7.10
N LYS A 58 -21.76 -5.06 -7.03
CA LYS A 58 -21.21 -3.96 -7.82
C LYS A 58 -19.94 -3.44 -7.14
N SER A 59 -18.92 -3.16 -7.93
CA SER A 59 -17.66 -2.69 -7.39
C SER A 59 -17.77 -1.25 -6.86
N PRO A 60 -17.04 -0.91 -5.78
CA PRO A 60 -17.03 0.43 -5.21
C PRO A 60 -16.18 1.39 -6.03
N ASP A 61 -16.64 2.64 -6.15
CA ASP A 61 -15.95 3.70 -6.89
C ASP A 61 -15.28 4.70 -5.92
N VAL A 62 -14.02 5.05 -6.19
CA VAL A 62 -13.40 6.23 -5.55
C VAL A 62 -13.97 7.50 -6.19
N THR A 63 -14.66 8.31 -5.38
CA THR A 63 -15.31 9.53 -5.85
C THR A 63 -14.42 10.76 -5.71
N GLU A 64 -13.53 10.79 -4.71
CA GLU A 64 -12.64 11.92 -4.46
C GLU A 64 -11.36 11.50 -3.73
N ILE A 65 -10.26 12.18 -4.04
CA ILE A 65 -9.03 12.19 -3.24
C ILE A 65 -8.74 13.65 -2.91
N THR A 66 -8.52 13.94 -1.63
CA THR A 66 -8.15 15.27 -1.17
C THR A 66 -6.76 15.21 -0.55
N LEU A 67 -5.85 16.03 -1.06
CA LEU A 67 -4.53 16.24 -0.48
C LEU A 67 -4.55 17.50 0.39
N GLU A 68 -3.93 17.45 1.57
CA GLU A 68 -3.78 18.65 2.42
C GLU A 68 -2.92 19.74 1.78
N LYS A 69 -2.04 19.34 0.85
CA LYS A 69 -1.14 20.22 0.10
C LYS A 69 -1.03 19.70 -1.34
N SER A 70 -0.97 20.60 -2.31
CA SER A 70 -0.69 20.28 -3.72
C SER A 70 0.78 20.46 -4.08
N GLU A 71 1.54 21.19 -3.25
CA GLU A 71 2.95 21.48 -3.47
C GLU A 71 3.71 21.49 -2.14
N LEU A 72 4.99 21.13 -2.21
CA LEU A 72 5.92 21.11 -1.10
C LEU A 72 7.22 21.77 -1.51
N HIS A 73 7.83 22.50 -0.58
CA HIS A 73 9.07 23.21 -0.82
C HIS A 73 10.19 22.56 -0.01
N ILE A 74 11.32 22.28 -0.67
CA ILE A 74 12.54 21.85 -0.02
C ILE A 74 13.59 22.95 -0.08
N PRO A 75 14.32 23.20 1.02
CA PRO A 75 15.36 24.20 1.03
C PRO A 75 16.52 23.80 0.11
N PRO A 76 17.28 24.78 -0.40
CA PRO A 76 18.46 24.50 -1.19
C PRO A 76 19.47 23.67 -0.42
N ARG A 77 20.05 22.66 -1.08
CA ARG A 77 21.05 21.80 -0.49
C ARG A 77 22.29 22.63 -0.13
N LYS A 78 22.60 22.73 1.16
CA LYS A 78 23.93 23.16 1.60
C LYS A 78 24.89 21.97 1.46
N GLU A 79 25.94 22.13 0.65
CA GLU A 79 26.90 21.07 0.32
C GLU A 79 27.58 20.46 1.55
N ASN A 80 27.69 21.24 2.64
CA ASN A 80 28.34 20.85 3.89
C ASN A 80 27.37 20.35 4.99
N GLU A 81 26.06 20.24 4.73
CA GLU A 81 25.09 19.73 5.70
C GLU A 81 24.49 18.39 5.23
N PRO A 82 24.34 17.41 6.14
CA PRO A 82 23.64 16.18 5.81
C PRO A 82 22.17 16.51 5.48
N ARG A 83 21.65 15.89 4.42
CA ARG A 83 20.23 16.04 4.04
C ARG A 83 19.38 15.51 5.22
N PRO A 84 18.40 16.28 5.74
CA PRO A 84 17.47 15.75 6.73
C PRO A 84 16.78 14.53 6.12
N VAL A 85 16.95 13.38 6.77
CA VAL A 85 16.36 12.10 6.31
C VAL A 85 14.85 12.11 6.52
N PHE A 86 14.37 12.93 7.45
CA PHE A 86 12.98 13.02 7.84
C PHE A 86 12.64 14.46 8.24
N SER A 87 11.68 15.05 7.54
CA SER A 87 11.00 16.30 7.89
C SER A 87 9.50 16.07 7.85
N ASP A 88 8.79 16.56 8.88
CA ASP A 88 7.33 16.58 8.91
C ASP A 88 6.75 17.53 7.86
N GLU A 89 7.56 18.46 7.33
CA GLU A 89 7.15 19.39 6.26
C GLU A 89 6.85 18.64 4.95
N LEU A 90 7.51 17.50 4.73
CA LEU A 90 7.32 16.61 3.57
C LEU A 90 6.32 15.47 3.85
N MET A 91 5.48 15.63 4.87
CA MET A 91 4.29 14.81 5.09
C MET A 91 3.05 15.55 4.60
N VAL A 92 2.17 14.81 3.92
CA VAL A 92 0.89 15.32 3.42
C VAL A 92 -0.22 14.37 3.81
N GLY A 93 -1.25 14.87 4.47
CA GLY A 93 -2.47 14.10 4.71
C GLY A 93 -3.22 13.86 3.41
N VAL A 94 -3.70 12.63 3.26
CA VAL A 94 -4.51 12.15 2.15
C VAL A 94 -5.83 11.67 2.72
N THR A 95 -6.94 12.17 2.20
CA THR A 95 -8.29 11.67 2.49
C THR A 95 -8.92 11.14 1.22
N VAL A 96 -9.54 9.97 1.29
CA VAL A 96 -10.24 9.34 0.17
C VAL A 96 -11.72 9.16 0.50
N THR A 97 -12.58 9.56 -0.43
CA THR A 97 -14.01 9.29 -0.41
C THR A 97 -14.31 8.24 -1.46
N ALA A 98 -15.07 7.22 -1.07
CA ALA A 98 -15.49 6.14 -1.95
C ALA A 98 -16.93 5.74 -1.63
N GLU A 99 -17.63 5.23 -2.63
CA GLU A 99 -19.03 4.81 -2.54
C GLU A 99 -19.17 3.38 -3.02
N ASP A 100 -19.82 2.56 -2.19
CA ASP A 100 -20.21 1.21 -2.51
C ASP A 100 -21.75 1.15 -2.60
N PRO A 101 -22.34 0.68 -3.70
CA PRO A 101 -23.79 0.68 -3.85
C PRO A 101 -24.51 -0.24 -2.85
N GLU A 102 -23.83 -1.25 -2.32
CA GLU A 102 -24.35 -2.24 -1.39
C GLU A 102 -24.00 -1.95 0.07
N GLY A 103 -23.14 -0.96 0.32
CA GLY A 103 -22.70 -0.55 1.65
C GLY A 103 -21.71 -1.52 2.29
N ASP A 104 -20.94 -2.25 1.48
CA ASP A 104 -19.92 -3.17 1.96
C ASP A 104 -18.77 -2.47 2.69
N VAL A 105 -18.05 -3.23 3.50
CA VAL A 105 -16.85 -2.74 4.17
C VAL A 105 -15.72 -2.59 3.16
N LEU A 106 -15.19 -1.37 3.05
CA LEU A 106 -14.16 -1.03 2.07
C LEU A 106 -12.74 -1.12 2.63
N THR A 107 -11.88 -1.78 1.86
CA THR A 107 -10.43 -1.80 2.05
C THR A 107 -9.77 -0.85 1.07
N TYR A 108 -9.05 0.14 1.58
CA TYR A 108 -8.41 1.19 0.77
C TYR A 108 -7.00 0.76 0.35
N ASN A 109 -6.74 0.85 -0.95
CA ASN A 109 -5.47 0.50 -1.57
C ASN A 109 -4.85 1.74 -2.22
N TYR A 110 -3.55 1.93 -2.00
CA TYR A 110 -2.80 3.10 -2.49
C TYR A 110 -1.60 2.65 -3.31
N THR A 111 -1.47 3.22 -4.50
CA THR A 111 -0.29 3.09 -5.35
C THR A 111 0.35 4.47 -5.50
N ILE A 112 1.65 4.57 -5.26
CA ILE A 112 2.38 5.85 -5.31
C ILE A 112 3.57 5.75 -6.27
N SER A 113 3.88 6.84 -6.98
CA SER A 113 5.08 6.89 -7.85
C SER A 113 6.38 7.16 -7.08
N GLY A 114 6.29 7.61 -5.82
CA GLY A 114 7.44 7.86 -4.96
C GLY A 114 7.06 8.10 -3.50
N GLY A 115 8.03 7.91 -2.60
CA GLY A 115 7.84 8.10 -1.17
C GLY A 115 7.21 6.88 -0.49
N ARG A 116 6.43 7.14 0.56
CA ARG A 116 5.79 6.08 1.37
C ARG A 116 4.46 6.51 1.96
N ILE A 117 3.46 5.63 1.94
CA ILE A 117 2.22 5.79 2.72
C ILE A 117 2.43 5.30 4.16
N VAL A 118 1.96 6.10 5.11
CA VAL A 118 1.93 5.82 6.54
C VAL A 118 0.48 5.78 6.99
N GLY A 119 0.06 4.63 7.54
CA GLY A 119 -1.33 4.36 7.91
C GLY A 119 -2.07 3.50 6.89
N THR A 120 -3.35 3.26 7.18
CA THR A 120 -4.26 2.41 6.39
C THR A 120 -5.68 2.95 6.45
N GLY A 121 -6.52 2.58 5.49
CA GLY A 121 -7.92 3.02 5.42
C GLY A 121 -8.07 4.38 4.75
N LYS A 122 -9.24 5.02 4.93
CA LYS A 122 -9.63 6.23 4.19
C LYS A 122 -8.76 7.48 4.41
N LYS A 123 -7.99 7.53 5.50
CA LYS A 123 -7.14 8.66 5.87
C LYS A 123 -5.74 8.15 6.16
N VAL A 124 -4.75 8.64 5.43
CA VAL A 124 -3.34 8.25 5.54
C VAL A 124 -2.44 9.47 5.41
N SER A 125 -1.17 9.31 5.76
CA SER A 125 -0.13 10.32 5.51
C SER A 125 0.80 9.83 4.40
N TRP A 126 1.08 10.68 3.42
CA TRP A 126 2.03 10.41 2.36
C TRP A 126 3.33 11.16 2.65
N SER A 127 4.39 10.40 2.90
CA SER A 127 5.73 10.93 3.13
C SER A 127 6.52 10.98 1.83
N LEU A 128 7.00 12.18 1.49
CA LEU A 128 7.84 12.47 0.32
C LEU A 128 9.29 12.74 0.74
N ASN A 129 9.66 12.32 1.95
CA ASN A 129 11.01 12.47 2.48
C ASN A 129 12.05 11.78 1.60
N GLY A 130 13.18 12.47 1.39
CA GLY A 130 14.29 11.97 0.60
C GLY A 130 14.11 12.06 -0.92
N LEU A 131 12.93 12.45 -1.40
CA LEU A 131 12.68 12.61 -2.83
C LEU A 131 13.38 13.85 -3.41
N GLN A 132 13.50 13.89 -4.73
CA GLN A 132 14.05 15.03 -5.46
C GLN A 132 12.89 15.94 -5.92
N PRO A 133 13.19 17.18 -6.34
CA PRO A 133 12.18 18.01 -6.97
C PRO A 133 11.55 17.29 -8.17
N GLY A 134 10.23 17.37 -8.28
CA GLY A 134 9.46 16.65 -9.29
C GLY A 134 8.00 16.46 -8.89
N THR A 135 7.23 15.88 -9.81
CA THR A 135 5.82 15.57 -9.60
C THR A 135 5.66 14.10 -9.23
N TYR A 136 4.93 13.86 -8.15
CA TYR A 136 4.60 12.53 -7.66
C TYR A 136 3.11 12.30 -7.71
N THR A 137 2.69 11.06 -7.97
CA THR A 137 1.29 10.67 -8.13
C THR A 137 0.92 9.68 -7.05
N ILE A 138 -0.27 9.86 -6.50
CA ILE A 138 -0.96 8.88 -5.67
C ILE A 138 -2.23 8.45 -6.38
N THR A 139 -2.43 7.14 -6.50
CA THR A 139 -3.64 6.51 -7.03
C THR A 139 -4.32 5.75 -5.91
N ALA A 140 -5.60 6.01 -5.67
CA ALA A 140 -6.41 5.27 -4.72
C ALA A 140 -7.41 4.36 -5.45
N GLY A 141 -7.57 3.16 -4.95
CA GLY A 141 -8.63 2.21 -5.29
C GLY A 141 -9.21 1.58 -4.02
N VAL A 142 -10.41 1.04 -4.10
CA VAL A 142 -11.10 0.40 -2.98
C VAL A 142 -11.54 -1.02 -3.36
N ASP A 143 -11.46 -1.91 -2.38
CA ASP A 143 -11.82 -3.32 -2.47
C ASP A 143 -12.94 -3.61 -1.45
N ASP A 144 -14.04 -4.17 -1.93
CA ASP A 144 -15.24 -4.58 -1.20
C ASP A 144 -15.20 -6.07 -0.75
N GLY A 145 -14.08 -6.76 -0.98
CA GLY A 145 -13.92 -8.21 -0.82
C GLY A 145 -13.86 -8.96 -2.16
N CYS A 146 -13.97 -8.23 -3.28
CA CYS A 146 -14.02 -8.79 -4.63
C CYS A 146 -12.93 -8.23 -5.55
N GLY A 147 -11.96 -7.52 -4.97
CA GLY A 147 -10.85 -6.89 -5.66
C GLY A 147 -11.09 -5.42 -5.96
N VAL A 148 -10.02 -4.72 -6.34
CA VAL A 148 -10.08 -3.30 -6.73
C VAL A 148 -10.59 -3.18 -8.17
N CYS A 149 -11.91 -3.07 -8.30
CA CYS A 149 -12.59 -3.23 -9.59
C CYS A 149 -13.46 -2.08 -10.05
N GLY A 150 -13.79 -1.16 -9.14
CA GLY A 150 -14.44 0.09 -9.53
C GLY A 150 -13.42 1.13 -9.97
N LYS A 151 -13.91 2.35 -10.13
CA LYS A 151 -13.10 3.50 -10.55
C LYS A 151 -12.04 3.81 -9.50
N THR A 152 -10.80 3.89 -9.95
CA THR A 152 -9.70 4.48 -9.21
C THR A 152 -9.60 5.97 -9.51
N LYS A 153 -9.05 6.76 -8.59
CA LYS A 153 -8.65 8.14 -8.84
C LYS A 153 -7.17 8.35 -8.59
N SER A 154 -6.62 9.38 -9.22
CA SER A 154 -5.23 9.79 -9.03
C SER A 154 -5.15 11.27 -8.76
N GLU A 155 -4.26 11.67 -7.86
CA GLU A 155 -3.90 13.05 -7.59
C GLU A 155 -2.38 13.21 -7.64
N THR A 156 -1.93 14.45 -7.85
CA THR A 156 -0.50 14.76 -7.95
C THR A 156 -0.07 15.79 -6.93
N ILE A 157 1.17 15.65 -6.47
CA ILE A 157 1.85 16.63 -5.65
C ILE A 157 3.20 16.99 -6.26
N THR A 158 3.57 18.27 -6.22
CA THR A 158 4.86 18.74 -6.72
C THR A 158 5.81 19.05 -5.56
N VAL A 159 7.01 18.49 -5.61
CA VAL A 159 8.12 18.89 -4.74
C VAL A 159 8.96 19.90 -5.51
N ILE A 160 9.10 21.10 -4.98
CA ILE A 160 9.82 22.22 -5.56
C ILE A 160 11.06 22.48 -4.71
N GLN A 161 12.19 22.76 -5.36
CA GLN A 161 13.35 23.29 -4.68
C GLN A 161 13.33 24.82 -4.76
N ASP A 162 13.40 25.46 -3.60
CA ASP A 162 13.50 26.92 -3.48
C ASP A 162 14.85 27.47 -3.96
#